data_AF-A0A8C7J0Z8-F1
#
_entry.id   AF-A0A8C7J0Z8-F1
#
_cell.length_a   1.000
_cell.length_b   1.000
_cell.length_c   1.000
_cell.angle_alpha   90.00
_cell.angle_beta   90.00
_cell.angle_gamma   90.00
#
_symmetry.space_group_name_H-M   'P 1'
#
loop_
_entity.id
_entity.type
_entity.pdbx_description
1 polymer ?
#
loop_
_entity_poly.entity_id
_entity_poly.type
_entity_poly.pdbx_seq_one_letter_code
_entity_poly.pdbx_strand_id
1 'polypeptide(L)'
;MSVPFISLQSDEDKQLQEELEMMVERLGETDTSLYRPALEELRRQIRSSTTSMTSVPKPLKFLRPHYGKLKEIYEGMAPGENKSFCADVVSVLAMTMSGERECLKYRLLGSQEELASWGHEYVRHLAGEVAKEWQEVEESDKTQQETLLKLVKEIVPYNMAHNAEHEACDLLMEIERLDMLELYIDDNAYAKVCLYLTSCVSYVPEPENSALLKCSLNIFRKFNRYPEALRLALMLNDVELVENIFTSCKDIVIQKEMAFMLGRHGMFLELNEDVEDYEDLTEIMSNVQLNSNFLALAREVRRGRVEILVCKRAENKMNKNSMGMR
;
A
#
# COMPACT_ATOMS: atom_id res chain seq x y z
N MET A 1 41.58 -24.56 5.84
CA MET A 1 41.38 -23.86 7.12
C MET A 1 40.20 -22.92 6.94
N SER A 2 39.01 -23.41 7.26
CA SER A 2 37.79 -22.63 7.31
C SER A 2 37.86 -21.76 8.57
N VAL A 3 37.97 -20.45 8.37
CA VAL A 3 37.91 -19.46 9.46
C VAL A 3 36.49 -19.54 10.04
N PRO A 4 36.30 -19.88 11.33
CA PRO A 4 34.99 -19.80 11.94
C PRO A 4 34.63 -18.33 12.08
N PHE A 5 33.55 -17.93 11.42
CA PHE A 5 32.92 -16.63 11.58
C PHE A 5 32.27 -16.61 12.98
N ILE A 6 33.08 -16.40 14.02
CA ILE A 6 32.61 -16.13 15.37
C ILE A 6 31.96 -14.76 15.29
N SER A 7 30.63 -14.71 15.23
CA SER A 7 29.88 -13.50 15.51
C SER A 7 30.26 -13.05 16.92
N LEU A 8 31.06 -11.98 17.04
CA LEU A 8 31.29 -11.27 18.29
C LEU A 8 29.92 -10.82 18.82
N GLN A 9 29.33 -11.63 19.70
CA GLN A 9 28.15 -11.24 20.47
C GLN A 9 28.65 -10.21 21.48
N SER A 10 28.20 -8.95 21.34
CA SER A 10 28.58 -7.85 22.24
C SER A 10 28.23 -8.22 23.68
N ASP A 11 28.94 -7.71 24.68
CA ASP A 11 28.57 -7.94 26.08
C ASP A 11 27.16 -7.38 26.38
N GLU A 12 26.75 -6.33 25.67
CA GLU A 12 25.36 -5.83 25.68
C GLU A 12 24.35 -6.85 25.14
N ASP A 13 24.73 -7.64 24.13
CA ASP A 13 23.84 -8.66 23.55
C ASP A 13 23.64 -9.84 24.51
N LYS A 14 24.66 -10.17 25.32
CA LYS A 14 24.55 -11.21 26.36
C LYS A 14 23.69 -10.74 27.52
N GLN A 15 23.89 -9.51 27.98
CA GLN A 15 23.05 -8.92 29.03
C GLN A 15 21.58 -8.87 28.59
N LEU A 16 21.32 -8.48 27.33
CA LEU A 16 19.97 -8.48 26.78
C LEU A 16 19.37 -9.90 26.76
N GLN A 17 20.14 -10.91 26.37
CA GLN A 17 19.70 -12.30 26.39
C GLN A 17 19.34 -12.75 27.82
N GLU A 18 20.20 -12.48 28.80
CA GLU A 18 19.98 -12.84 30.21
C GLU A 18 18.74 -12.15 30.80
N GLU A 19 18.51 -10.86 30.47
CA GLU A 19 17.32 -10.12 30.90
C GLU A 19 16.03 -10.71 30.32
N LEU A 20 16.04 -11.07 29.03
CA LEU A 20 14.90 -11.69 28.36
C LEU A 20 14.61 -13.08 28.94
N GLU A 21 15.65 -13.90 29.18
CA GLU A 21 15.54 -15.21 29.81
C GLU A 21 14.94 -15.11 31.22
N MET A 22 15.44 -14.18 32.03
CA MET A 22 14.92 -13.92 33.38
C MET A 22 13.42 -13.58 33.34
N MET A 23 12.97 -12.76 32.38
CA MET A 23 11.56 -12.41 32.28
C MET A 23 10.67 -13.58 31.88
N VAL A 24 11.14 -14.46 30.99
CA VAL A 24 10.42 -15.69 30.65
C VAL A 24 10.37 -16.64 31.84
N GLU A 25 11.42 -16.73 32.65
CA GLU A 25 11.41 -17.54 33.88
C GLU A 25 10.39 -17.02 34.89
N ARG A 26 10.34 -15.71 35.12
CA ARG A 26 9.34 -15.07 36.00
C ARG A 26 7.91 -15.32 35.54
N LEU A 27 7.67 -15.43 34.24
CA LEU A 27 6.36 -15.81 33.70
C LEU A 27 6.00 -17.28 33.94
N GLY A 28 6.96 -18.13 34.25
CA GLY A 28 6.74 -19.53 34.63
C GLY A 28 6.55 -19.74 36.13
N GLU A 29 6.78 -18.72 36.96
CA GLU A 29 6.57 -18.79 38.42
C GLU A 29 5.07 -18.70 38.76
N THR A 30 4.68 -19.17 39.95
CA THR A 30 3.27 -19.17 40.37
C THR A 30 2.72 -17.78 40.74
N ASP A 31 3.59 -16.77 40.86
CA ASP A 31 3.22 -15.43 41.28
C ASP A 31 2.68 -14.58 40.12
N THR A 32 1.35 -14.58 39.99
CA THR A 32 0.62 -13.78 38.99
C THR A 32 0.82 -12.26 39.11
N SER A 33 1.32 -11.74 40.24
CA SER A 33 1.58 -10.30 40.40
C SER A 33 2.78 -9.82 39.57
N LEU A 34 3.73 -10.73 39.29
CA LEU A 34 4.96 -10.43 38.54
C LEU A 34 4.79 -10.56 37.03
N TYR A 35 3.69 -11.15 36.56
CA TYR A 35 3.45 -11.38 35.13
C TYR A 35 3.30 -10.08 34.36
N ARG A 36 2.54 -9.11 34.91
CA ARG A 36 2.27 -7.85 34.22
C ARG A 36 3.53 -7.02 34.00
N PRO A 37 4.39 -6.77 35.03
CA PRO A 37 5.67 -6.08 34.83
C PRO A 37 6.60 -6.81 33.86
N ALA A 38 6.68 -8.14 33.94
CA ALA A 38 7.55 -8.92 33.06
C ALA A 38 7.10 -8.83 31.59
N LEU A 39 5.80 -8.93 31.30
CA LEU A 39 5.28 -8.77 29.94
C LEU A 39 5.45 -7.34 29.41
N GLU A 40 5.26 -6.31 30.25
CA GLU A 40 5.41 -4.92 29.82
C GLU A 40 6.86 -4.59 29.47
N GLU A 41 7.80 -5.11 30.25
CA GLU A 41 9.22 -4.93 30.01
C GLU A 41 9.67 -5.74 28.76
N LEU A 42 9.17 -6.96 28.56
CA LEU A 42 9.38 -7.73 27.32
C LEU A 42 8.92 -6.92 26.10
N ARG A 43 7.72 -6.36 26.17
CA ARG A 43 7.19 -5.48 25.12
C ARG A 43 8.10 -4.27 24.89
N ARG A 44 8.53 -3.60 25.95
CA ARG A 44 9.40 -2.42 25.85
C ARG A 44 10.69 -2.75 25.11
N GLN A 45 11.34 -3.86 25.44
CA GLN A 45 12.60 -4.29 24.82
C GLN A 45 12.42 -4.71 23.35
N ILE A 46 11.32 -5.40 23.02
CA ILE A 46 10.99 -5.74 21.63
C ILE A 46 10.77 -4.46 20.82
N ARG A 47 9.94 -3.53 21.31
CA ARG A 47 9.64 -2.28 20.61
C ARG A 47 10.87 -1.40 20.40
N SER A 48 11.70 -1.22 21.43
CA SER A 48 12.92 -0.41 21.33
C SER A 48 13.92 -0.96 20.32
N SER A 49 13.87 -2.27 20.05
CA SER A 49 14.77 -2.94 19.12
C SER A 49 14.20 -3.04 17.69
N THR A 50 12.90 -2.82 17.51
CA THR A 50 12.19 -2.95 16.21
C THR A 50 12.21 -1.65 15.40
N THR A 51 12.74 -0.55 15.94
CA THR A 51 12.89 0.72 15.19
C THR A 51 13.91 0.64 14.05
N SER A 52 14.73 -0.42 13.97
CA SER A 52 15.69 -0.63 12.88
C SER A 52 15.11 -1.51 11.78
N MET A 53 14.80 -0.88 10.65
CA MET A 53 14.10 -1.42 9.47
C MET A 53 14.83 -2.55 8.70
N THR A 54 16.03 -2.96 9.10
CA THR A 54 16.94 -3.74 8.24
C THR A 54 17.21 -5.17 8.69
N SER A 55 16.72 -5.63 9.85
CA SER A 55 16.92 -7.02 10.28
C SER A 55 15.96 -7.44 11.39
N VAL A 56 15.59 -8.73 11.38
CA VAL A 56 14.83 -9.37 12.47
C VAL A 56 15.44 -8.96 13.82
N PRO A 57 14.69 -8.27 14.69
CA PRO A 57 15.19 -7.72 15.93
C PRO A 57 15.90 -8.77 16.78
N LYS A 58 17.07 -8.41 17.34
CA LYS A 58 17.85 -9.31 18.21
C LYS A 58 17.02 -9.91 19.37
N PRO A 59 16.12 -9.16 20.05
CA PRO A 59 15.28 -9.75 21.10
C PRO A 59 14.44 -10.93 20.61
N LEU A 60 13.89 -10.86 19.39
CA LEU A 60 13.10 -11.96 18.86
C LEU A 60 13.96 -13.20 18.58
N LYS A 61 15.21 -13.02 18.14
CA LYS A 61 16.16 -14.14 17.96
C LYS A 61 16.48 -14.83 19.28
N PHE A 62 16.66 -14.08 20.37
CA PHE A 62 16.94 -14.63 21.69
C PHE A 62 15.71 -15.25 22.35
N LEU A 63 14.51 -14.73 22.09
CA LEU A 63 13.27 -15.31 22.61
C LEU A 63 12.80 -16.54 21.82
N ARG A 64 13.35 -16.78 20.63
CA ARG A 64 12.97 -17.92 19.76
C ARG A 64 13.03 -19.28 20.49
N PRO A 65 14.11 -19.67 21.19
CA PRO A 65 14.16 -20.94 21.94
C PRO A 65 13.08 -21.07 23.02
N HIS A 66 12.59 -19.94 23.54
CA HIS A 66 11.61 -19.88 24.63
C HIS A 66 10.16 -19.89 24.17
N TYR A 67 9.91 -19.90 22.86
CA TYR A 67 8.56 -19.87 22.30
C TYR A 67 7.65 -20.99 22.82
N GLY A 68 8.17 -22.22 22.91
CA GLY A 68 7.40 -23.36 23.43
C GLY A 68 6.99 -23.17 24.90
N LYS A 69 7.91 -22.68 25.73
CA LYS A 69 7.66 -22.38 27.15
C LYS A 69 6.61 -21.28 27.32
N LEU A 70 6.67 -20.22 26.50
CA LEU A 70 5.68 -19.14 26.53
C LEU A 70 4.29 -19.62 26.12
N LYS A 71 4.19 -20.57 25.20
CA LYS A 71 2.92 -21.19 24.80
C LYS A 71 2.31 -22.02 25.95
N GLU A 72 3.12 -22.83 26.62
CA GLU A 72 2.68 -23.58 27.82
C GLU A 72 2.22 -22.64 28.95
N ILE A 73 2.97 -21.55 29.18
CA ILE A 73 2.59 -20.52 30.14
C ILE A 73 1.24 -19.89 29.76
N TYR A 74 1.05 -19.53 28.49
CA TYR A 74 -0.21 -18.97 28.00
C TYR A 74 -1.41 -19.92 28.21
N GLU A 75 -1.22 -21.22 27.96
CA GLU A 75 -2.25 -22.24 28.19
C GLU A 75 -2.59 -22.40 29.67
N GLY A 76 -1.59 -22.33 30.55
CA GLY A 76 -1.75 -22.40 32.01
C GLY A 76 -2.30 -21.13 32.68
N MET A 77 -2.26 -19.97 32.02
CA MET A 77 -2.78 -18.72 32.58
C MET A 77 -4.32 -18.70 32.65
N ALA A 78 -4.83 -18.18 33.77
CA ALA A 78 -6.26 -17.89 33.95
C ALA A 78 -6.74 -16.81 32.96
N PRO A 79 -8.01 -16.87 32.51
CA PRO A 79 -8.57 -15.86 31.62
C PRO A 79 -8.57 -14.49 32.32
N GLY A 80 -7.94 -13.50 31.69
CA GLY A 80 -7.79 -12.14 32.21
C GLY A 80 -6.87 -11.30 31.33
N GLU A 81 -6.65 -10.04 31.71
CA GLU A 81 -5.82 -9.09 30.94
C GLU A 81 -4.39 -9.60 30.70
N ASN A 82 -3.80 -10.29 31.69
CA ASN A 82 -2.47 -10.88 31.56
C ASN A 82 -2.40 -11.96 30.48
N LYS A 83 -3.48 -12.73 30.29
CA LYS A 83 -3.55 -13.77 29.26
C LYS A 83 -3.63 -13.15 27.86
N SER A 84 -4.47 -12.14 27.70
CA SER A 84 -4.58 -11.39 26.43
C SER A 84 -3.26 -10.70 26.08
N PHE A 85 -2.58 -10.12 27.06
CA PHE A 85 -1.30 -9.46 26.83
C PHE A 85 -0.16 -10.46 26.54
N CYS A 86 -0.18 -11.62 27.18
CA CYS A 86 0.71 -12.73 26.83
C CYS A 86 0.45 -13.22 25.39
N ALA A 87 -0.81 -13.30 24.95
CA ALA A 87 -1.15 -13.65 23.58
C ALA A 87 -0.56 -12.65 22.57
N ASP A 88 -0.57 -11.35 22.85
CA ASP A 88 0.06 -10.35 21.97
C ASP A 88 1.59 -10.58 21.85
N VAL A 89 2.28 -10.86 22.97
CA VAL A 89 3.72 -11.17 22.95
C VAL A 89 4.01 -12.47 22.19
N VAL A 90 3.19 -13.51 22.38
CA VAL A 90 3.32 -14.79 21.66
C VAL A 90 3.03 -14.59 20.16
N SER A 91 2.05 -13.77 19.79
CA SER A 91 1.75 -13.41 18.40
C SER A 91 2.94 -12.76 17.71
N VAL A 92 3.60 -11.83 18.38
CA VAL A 92 4.80 -11.15 17.86
C VAL A 92 5.96 -12.15 17.72
N LEU A 93 6.18 -13.02 18.70
CA LEU A 93 7.22 -14.04 18.61
C LEU A 93 6.99 -15.07 17.50
N ALA A 94 5.72 -15.39 17.22
CA ALA A 94 5.33 -16.31 16.16
C ALA A 94 5.85 -15.85 14.78
N MET A 95 6.10 -14.56 14.55
CA MET A 95 6.67 -14.08 13.28
C MET A 95 8.06 -14.69 12.96
N THR A 96 8.82 -15.05 14.00
CA THR A 96 10.17 -15.63 13.86
C THR A 96 10.18 -17.15 13.81
N MET A 97 9.03 -17.76 14.09
CA MET A 97 8.83 -19.19 14.00
C MET A 97 8.07 -19.50 12.72
N SER A 98 8.54 -20.49 11.96
CA SER A 98 7.88 -20.95 10.74
C SER A 98 6.61 -21.76 11.03
N GLY A 99 5.95 -21.52 12.16
CA GLY A 99 4.67 -22.13 12.50
C GLY A 99 3.58 -21.40 11.73
N GLU A 100 3.03 -22.06 10.70
CA GLU A 100 1.95 -21.50 9.91
C GLU A 100 0.78 -21.09 10.84
N ARG A 101 0.34 -19.83 10.73
CA ARG A 101 -0.93 -19.30 11.27
C ARG A 101 -0.99 -19.05 12.77
N GLU A 102 0.11 -19.19 13.50
CA GLU A 102 0.09 -18.94 14.95
C GLU A 102 0.02 -17.44 15.28
N CYS A 103 0.57 -16.54 14.44
CA CYS A 103 0.55 -15.10 14.70
C CYS A 103 -0.88 -14.55 14.71
N LEU A 104 -1.67 -14.86 13.68
CA LEU A 104 -3.06 -14.43 13.56
C LEU A 104 -3.93 -14.99 14.70
N LYS A 105 -3.77 -16.28 15.03
CA LYS A 105 -4.55 -16.92 16.09
C LYS A 105 -4.39 -16.22 17.44
N TYR A 106 -3.14 -15.93 17.85
CA TYR A 106 -2.90 -15.26 19.12
C TYR A 106 -3.28 -13.78 19.09
N ARG A 107 -3.22 -13.12 17.92
CA ARG A 107 -3.70 -11.74 17.77
C ARG A 107 -5.20 -11.63 17.97
N LEU A 108 -5.98 -12.58 17.45
CA LEU A 108 -7.44 -12.63 17.67
C LEU A 108 -7.82 -12.89 19.14
N LEU A 109 -6.95 -13.55 19.90
CA LEU A 109 -7.10 -13.82 21.34
C LEU A 109 -6.51 -12.72 22.24
N GLY A 110 -5.74 -11.80 21.65
CA GLY A 110 -5.00 -10.75 22.33
C GLY A 110 -5.83 -9.54 22.71
N SER A 111 -5.16 -8.50 23.21
CA SER A 111 -5.81 -7.30 23.74
C SER A 111 -6.27 -6.30 22.67
N GLN A 112 -6.11 -6.63 21.38
CA GLN A 112 -6.42 -5.77 20.23
C GLN A 112 -5.74 -4.39 20.31
N GLU A 113 -4.55 -4.34 20.91
CA GLU A 113 -3.77 -3.10 21.03
C GLU A 113 -3.32 -2.57 19.67
N GLU A 114 -3.21 -1.25 19.50
CA GLU A 114 -2.86 -0.61 18.22
C GLU A 114 -1.67 -1.28 17.50
N LEU A 115 -1.91 -1.67 16.23
CA LEU A 115 -0.93 -2.34 15.36
C LEU A 115 0.39 -1.56 15.24
N ALA A 116 0.29 -0.23 15.26
CA ALA A 116 1.43 0.68 15.21
C ALA A 116 2.45 0.46 16.32
N SER A 117 2.03 -0.08 17.46
CA SER A 117 2.91 -0.21 18.61
C SER A 117 3.98 -1.29 18.42
N TRP A 118 3.73 -2.31 17.59
CA TRP A 118 4.63 -3.46 17.40
C TRP A 118 5.57 -3.31 16.20
N GLY A 119 5.35 -2.30 15.35
CA GLY A 119 6.23 -1.95 14.23
C GLY A 119 5.82 -2.58 12.90
N HIS A 120 6.44 -2.10 11.82
CA HIS A 120 6.05 -2.42 10.43
C HIS A 120 6.25 -3.89 10.07
N GLU A 121 7.32 -4.54 10.54
CA GLU A 121 7.61 -5.95 10.24
C GLU A 121 6.51 -6.88 10.78
N TYR A 122 5.99 -6.60 11.98
CA TYR A 122 4.84 -7.33 12.54
C TYR A 122 3.60 -7.16 11.67
N VAL A 123 3.27 -5.93 11.28
CA VAL A 123 2.09 -5.64 10.45
C VAL A 123 2.20 -6.32 9.09
N ARG A 124 3.39 -6.34 8.48
CA ARG A 124 3.64 -7.04 7.22
C ARG A 124 3.45 -8.55 7.35
N HIS A 125 4.01 -9.18 8.39
CA HIS A 125 3.81 -10.61 8.63
C HIS A 125 2.33 -10.94 8.90
N LEU A 126 1.65 -10.13 9.70
CA LEU A 126 0.24 -10.29 10.01
C LEU A 126 -0.63 -10.15 8.76
N ALA A 127 -0.37 -9.16 7.90
CA ALA A 127 -1.08 -8.97 6.65
C ALA A 127 -1.00 -10.21 5.74
N GLY A 128 0.20 -10.79 5.62
CA GLY A 128 0.40 -12.02 4.84
C GLY A 128 -0.32 -13.25 5.42
N GLU A 129 -0.42 -13.38 6.74
CA GLU A 129 -1.21 -14.45 7.35
C GLU A 129 -2.72 -14.24 7.18
N VAL A 130 -3.19 -13.00 7.33
CA VAL A 130 -4.60 -12.63 7.12
C VAL A 130 -5.04 -12.93 5.70
N ALA A 131 -4.21 -12.63 4.70
CA ALA A 131 -4.51 -12.89 3.31
C ALA A 131 -4.59 -14.40 3.00
N LYS A 132 -3.67 -15.20 3.55
CA LYS A 132 -3.72 -16.67 3.43
C LYS A 132 -4.95 -17.26 4.11
N GLU A 133 -5.28 -16.80 5.33
CA GLU A 133 -6.47 -17.26 6.04
C GLU A 133 -7.74 -16.91 5.26
N TRP A 134 -7.79 -15.71 4.66
CA TRP A 134 -8.92 -15.29 3.83
C TRP A 134 -9.17 -16.24 2.64
N GLN A 135 -8.11 -16.74 2.00
CA GLN A 135 -8.22 -17.68 0.88
C GLN A 135 -8.68 -19.09 1.29
N GLU A 136 -8.44 -19.48 2.54
CA GLU A 136 -8.81 -20.81 3.04
C GLU A 136 -10.17 -20.86 3.73
N VAL A 137 -10.66 -19.73 4.23
CA VAL A 137 -11.98 -19.63 4.87
C VAL A 137 -13.07 -19.85 3.83
N GLU A 138 -13.94 -20.84 4.07
CA GLU A 138 -15.13 -21.06 3.24
C GLU A 138 -16.07 -19.85 3.30
N GLU A 139 -16.74 -19.52 2.19
CA GLU A 139 -17.73 -18.42 2.11
C GLU A 139 -18.89 -18.54 3.11
N SER A 140 -19.06 -19.70 3.72
CA SER A 140 -20.08 -20.00 4.74
C SER A 140 -19.77 -19.33 6.10
N ASP A 141 -18.50 -19.13 6.45
CA ASP A 141 -18.04 -18.62 7.76
C ASP A 141 -17.93 -17.08 7.81
N LYS A 142 -19.09 -16.43 7.64
CA LYS A 142 -19.21 -14.95 7.64
C LYS A 142 -18.65 -14.28 8.89
N THR A 143 -18.71 -14.94 10.06
CA THR A 143 -18.17 -14.39 11.32
C THR A 143 -16.65 -14.28 11.31
N GLN A 144 -15.97 -15.25 10.71
CA GLN A 144 -14.51 -15.19 10.58
C GLN A 144 -14.12 -14.15 9.52
N GLN A 145 -14.83 -14.12 8.39
CA GLN A 145 -14.63 -13.09 7.37
C GLN A 145 -14.81 -11.67 7.91
N GLU A 146 -15.86 -11.41 8.70
CA GLU A 146 -16.07 -10.09 9.33
C GLU A 146 -14.93 -9.72 10.28
N THR A 147 -14.37 -10.70 10.99
CA THR A 147 -13.25 -10.48 11.91
C THR A 147 -11.97 -10.14 11.16
N LEU A 148 -11.67 -10.89 10.09
CA LEU A 148 -10.53 -10.60 9.21
C LEU A 148 -10.69 -9.23 8.53
N LEU A 149 -11.88 -8.88 8.06
CA LEU A 149 -12.15 -7.58 7.46
C LEU A 149 -11.96 -6.42 8.44
N LYS A 150 -12.28 -6.58 9.72
CA LYS A 150 -11.98 -5.56 10.75
C LYS A 150 -10.48 -5.33 10.85
N LEU A 151 -9.71 -6.41 10.88
CA LEU A 151 -8.25 -6.33 10.95
C LEU A 151 -7.65 -5.67 9.70
N VAL A 152 -8.15 -6.01 8.51
CA VAL A 152 -7.73 -5.37 7.24
C VAL A 152 -8.02 -3.87 7.24
N LYS A 153 -9.18 -3.46 7.78
CA LYS A 153 -9.53 -2.04 7.92
C LYS A 153 -8.61 -1.27 8.87
N GLU A 154 -7.93 -1.94 9.79
CA GLU A 154 -6.91 -1.33 10.64
C GLU A 154 -5.52 -1.32 9.97
N ILE A 155 -5.17 -2.40 9.24
CA ILE A 155 -3.87 -2.55 8.57
C ILE A 155 -3.72 -1.58 7.38
N VAL A 156 -4.75 -1.46 6.53
CA VAL A 156 -4.66 -0.67 5.28
C VAL A 156 -4.33 0.80 5.53
N PRO A 157 -5.03 1.53 6.43
CA PRO A 157 -4.70 2.92 6.72
C PRO A 157 -3.31 3.08 7.35
N TYR A 158 -2.91 2.12 8.19
CA TYR A 158 -1.57 2.13 8.81
C TYR A 158 -0.47 2.03 7.76
N ASN A 159 -0.59 1.08 6.81
CA ASN A 159 0.39 0.90 5.74
C ASN A 159 0.45 2.13 4.82
N MET A 160 -0.69 2.74 4.51
CA MET A 160 -0.76 3.97 3.72
C MET A 160 -0.06 5.15 4.42
N ALA A 161 -0.23 5.30 5.75
CA ALA A 161 0.42 6.35 6.52
C ALA A 161 1.95 6.17 6.65
N HIS A 162 2.45 4.93 6.57
CA HIS A 162 3.87 4.60 6.74
C HIS A 162 4.64 4.43 5.42
N ASN A 163 4.11 4.93 4.30
CA ASN A 163 4.70 4.80 2.95
C ASN A 163 4.86 3.33 2.48
N ALA A 164 3.99 2.44 2.96
CA ALA A 164 3.91 1.04 2.53
C ALA A 164 2.66 0.84 1.66
N GLU A 165 2.43 1.75 0.69
CA GLU A 165 1.20 1.76 -0.11
C GLU A 165 1.08 0.51 -1.00
N HIS A 166 2.21 -0.04 -1.46
CA HIS A 166 2.26 -1.27 -2.25
C HIS A 166 1.85 -2.50 -1.44
N GLU A 167 2.30 -2.62 -0.18
CA GLU A 167 1.89 -3.72 0.71
C GLU A 167 0.38 -3.68 1.02
N ALA A 168 -0.20 -2.47 1.15
CA ALA A 168 -1.64 -2.31 1.28
C ALA A 168 -2.39 -2.75 0.02
N CYS A 169 -1.85 -2.44 -1.17
CA CYS A 169 -2.44 -2.86 -2.44
C CYS A 169 -2.40 -4.38 -2.60
N ASP A 170 -1.26 -5.01 -2.27
CA ASP A 170 -1.09 -6.47 -2.36
C ASP A 170 -2.09 -7.18 -1.44
N LEU A 171 -2.22 -6.73 -0.19
CA LEU A 171 -3.21 -7.26 0.76
C LEU A 171 -4.64 -7.17 0.21
N LEU A 172 -5.03 -6.04 -0.38
CA LEU A 172 -6.37 -5.86 -0.93
C LEU A 172 -6.60 -6.63 -2.23
N MET A 173 -5.54 -6.88 -3.00
CA MET A 173 -5.58 -7.73 -4.20
C MET A 173 -5.82 -9.19 -3.80
N GLU A 174 -5.09 -9.70 -2.80
CA GLU A 174 -5.25 -11.08 -2.31
C GLU A 174 -6.62 -11.34 -1.65
N ILE A 175 -7.23 -10.30 -1.06
CA ILE A 175 -8.57 -10.37 -0.44
C ILE A 175 -9.70 -10.10 -1.47
N GLU A 176 -9.35 -9.72 -2.70
CA GLU A 176 -10.29 -9.36 -3.77
C GLU A 176 -11.24 -8.20 -3.39
N ARG A 177 -10.83 -7.32 -2.48
CA ARG A 177 -11.64 -6.19 -1.98
C ARG A 177 -11.00 -4.83 -2.25
N LEU A 178 -10.66 -4.62 -3.52
CA LEU A 178 -10.03 -3.38 -4.02
C LEU A 178 -10.91 -2.14 -3.84
N ASP A 179 -12.24 -2.29 -3.70
CA ASP A 179 -13.17 -1.17 -3.49
C ASP A 179 -12.82 -0.33 -2.26
N MET A 180 -12.22 -0.95 -1.23
CA MET A 180 -11.86 -0.24 0.00
C MET A 180 -10.69 0.73 -0.20
N LEU A 181 -9.87 0.52 -1.23
CA LEU A 181 -8.70 1.34 -1.50
C LEU A 181 -9.12 2.80 -1.78
N GLU A 182 -10.25 3.01 -2.45
CA GLU A 182 -10.76 4.35 -2.78
C GLU A 182 -10.98 5.26 -1.55
N LEU A 183 -11.24 4.67 -0.38
CA LEU A 183 -11.53 5.40 0.86
C LEU A 183 -10.26 5.94 1.54
N TYR A 184 -9.13 5.25 1.39
CA TYR A 184 -7.91 5.49 2.17
C TYR A 184 -6.76 6.11 1.36
N ILE A 185 -6.98 6.44 0.09
CA ILE A 185 -5.96 7.08 -0.74
C ILE A 185 -5.94 8.60 -0.50
N ASP A 186 -4.74 9.09 -0.22
CA ASP A 186 -4.38 10.51 -0.12
C ASP A 186 -3.79 11.08 -1.42
N ASP A 187 -3.77 12.42 -1.54
CA ASP A 187 -3.21 13.17 -2.67
C ASP A 187 -1.72 12.84 -2.96
N ASN A 188 -0.95 12.41 -1.97
CA ASN A 188 0.46 12.06 -2.17
C ASN A 188 0.66 10.60 -2.59
N ALA A 189 -0.29 9.73 -2.26
CA ALA A 189 -0.19 8.29 -2.45
C ALA A 189 -0.77 7.84 -3.79
N TYR A 190 -1.81 8.52 -4.31
CA TYR A 190 -2.54 8.06 -5.50
C TYR A 190 -1.62 7.81 -6.71
N ALA A 191 -0.63 8.68 -6.95
CA ALA A 191 0.26 8.55 -8.10
C ALA A 191 1.11 7.27 -8.03
N LYS A 192 1.60 6.92 -6.83
CA LYS A 192 2.38 5.68 -6.62
C LYS A 192 1.48 4.46 -6.71
N VAL A 193 0.32 4.50 -6.06
CA VAL A 193 -0.66 3.40 -6.05
C VAL A 193 -1.14 3.08 -7.46
N CYS A 194 -1.57 4.08 -8.23
CA CYS A 194 -2.02 3.86 -9.60
C CYS A 194 -0.90 3.39 -10.52
N LEU A 195 0.35 3.86 -10.34
CA LEU A 195 1.50 3.37 -11.09
C LEU A 195 1.76 1.89 -10.77
N TYR A 196 1.70 1.53 -9.49
CA TYR A 196 1.85 0.16 -9.02
C TYR A 196 0.78 -0.75 -9.64
N LEU A 197 -0.51 -0.41 -9.47
CA LEU A 197 -1.62 -1.17 -10.03
C LEU A 197 -1.51 -1.32 -11.55
N THR A 198 -1.17 -0.24 -12.27
CA THR A 198 -0.97 -0.28 -13.74
C THR A 198 0.20 -1.18 -14.14
N SER A 199 1.24 -1.30 -13.32
CA SER A 199 2.33 -2.24 -13.59
C SER A 199 1.93 -3.69 -13.33
N CYS A 200 1.08 -3.94 -12.33
CA CYS A 200 0.55 -5.26 -11.99
C CYS A 200 -0.35 -5.84 -13.09
N VAL A 201 -1.04 -4.99 -13.86
CA VAL A 201 -1.93 -5.35 -14.99
C VAL A 201 -1.28 -6.33 -15.98
N SER A 202 0.03 -6.22 -16.24
CA SER A 202 0.72 -7.10 -17.19
C SER A 202 1.03 -8.49 -16.64
N TYR A 203 0.96 -8.66 -15.31
CA TYR A 203 1.28 -9.90 -14.61
C TYR A 203 0.03 -10.69 -14.21
N VAL A 204 -1.14 -10.06 -14.25
CA VAL A 204 -2.40 -10.63 -13.79
C VAL A 204 -3.24 -11.07 -15.00
N PRO A 205 -3.80 -12.30 -15.01
CA PRO A 205 -4.66 -12.76 -16.10
C PRO A 205 -6.02 -12.04 -16.10
N GLU A 206 -6.72 -12.08 -17.24
CA GLU A 206 -8.14 -11.73 -17.28
C GLU A 206 -8.95 -12.81 -16.52
N PRO A 207 -9.93 -12.45 -15.66
CA PRO A 207 -10.66 -11.18 -15.58
C PRO A 207 -10.18 -10.18 -14.50
N GLU A 208 -9.34 -10.60 -13.56
CA GLU A 208 -8.86 -9.76 -12.42
C GLU A 208 -8.16 -8.49 -12.90
N ASN A 209 -7.45 -8.57 -14.02
CA ASN A 209 -6.83 -7.43 -14.66
C ASN A 209 -7.84 -6.28 -14.95
N SER A 210 -9.05 -6.63 -15.39
CA SER A 210 -10.10 -5.65 -15.68
C SER A 210 -10.60 -4.96 -14.40
N ALA A 211 -10.63 -5.67 -13.27
CA ALA A 211 -11.00 -5.09 -11.97
C ALA A 211 -9.93 -4.12 -11.46
N LEU A 212 -8.64 -4.47 -11.62
CA LEU A 212 -7.51 -3.58 -11.27
C LEU A 212 -7.53 -2.28 -12.08
N LEU A 213 -7.78 -2.38 -13.38
CA LEU A 213 -7.90 -1.22 -14.27
C LEU A 213 -9.10 -0.35 -13.90
N LYS A 214 -10.26 -0.94 -13.59
CA LYS A 214 -11.46 -0.21 -13.15
C LYS A 214 -11.24 0.51 -11.82
N CYS A 215 -10.61 -0.15 -10.84
CA CYS A 215 -10.24 0.49 -9.57
C CYS A 215 -9.28 1.66 -9.79
N SER A 216 -8.21 1.45 -10.56
CA SER A 216 -7.24 2.51 -10.90
C SER A 216 -7.89 3.69 -11.62
N LEU A 217 -8.84 3.42 -12.51
CA LEU A 217 -9.62 4.43 -13.23
C LEU A 217 -10.49 5.25 -12.25
N ASN A 218 -11.19 4.61 -11.32
CA ASN A 218 -11.99 5.31 -10.31
C ASN A 218 -11.14 6.22 -9.44
N ILE A 219 -9.94 5.75 -9.04
CA ILE A 219 -8.98 6.55 -8.28
C ILE A 219 -8.57 7.78 -9.09
N PHE A 220 -8.18 7.63 -10.37
CA PHE A 220 -7.82 8.78 -11.20
C PHE A 220 -8.99 9.76 -11.40
N ARG A 221 -10.23 9.27 -11.52
CA ARG A 221 -11.42 10.13 -11.59
C ARG A 221 -11.61 10.94 -10.30
N LYS A 222 -11.41 10.34 -9.14
CA LYS A 222 -11.50 11.02 -7.83
C LYS A 222 -10.50 12.18 -7.71
N PHE A 223 -9.28 12.00 -8.22
CA PHE A 223 -8.23 13.03 -8.21
C PHE A 223 -8.25 13.96 -9.43
N ASN A 224 -9.33 13.96 -10.24
CA ASN A 224 -9.50 14.81 -11.44
C ASN A 224 -8.39 14.63 -12.50
N ARG A 225 -7.79 13.45 -12.59
CA ARG A 225 -6.76 13.10 -13.58
C ARG A 225 -7.40 12.37 -14.77
N TYR A 226 -8.13 13.15 -15.57
CA TYR A 226 -8.89 12.63 -16.72
C TYR A 226 -8.03 12.02 -17.84
N PRO A 227 -6.87 12.60 -18.24
CA PRO A 227 -6.05 12.02 -19.30
C PRO A 227 -5.52 10.61 -18.97
N GLU A 228 -5.06 10.41 -17.73
CA GLU A 228 -4.60 9.10 -17.27
C GLU A 228 -5.76 8.10 -17.14
N ALA A 229 -6.92 8.55 -16.62
CA ALA A 229 -8.12 7.72 -16.56
C ALA A 229 -8.58 7.28 -17.96
N LEU A 230 -8.55 8.18 -18.94
CA LEU A 230 -8.92 7.89 -20.33
C LEU A 230 -7.97 6.85 -20.94
N ARG A 231 -6.67 6.94 -20.67
CA ARG A 231 -5.71 5.94 -21.13
C ARG A 231 -6.05 4.54 -20.61
N LEU A 232 -6.44 4.43 -19.34
CA LEU A 232 -6.87 3.13 -18.76
C LEU A 232 -8.21 2.66 -19.34
N ALA A 233 -9.16 3.56 -19.57
CA ALA A 233 -10.44 3.22 -20.20
C ALA A 233 -10.26 2.69 -21.64
N LEU A 234 -9.32 3.27 -22.39
CA LEU A 234 -8.94 2.78 -23.71
C LEU A 234 -8.32 1.38 -23.67
N MET A 235 -7.54 1.06 -22.62
CA MET A 235 -7.01 -0.30 -22.42
C MET A 235 -8.13 -1.32 -22.13
N LEU A 236 -9.19 -0.90 -21.43
CA LEU A 236 -10.38 -1.72 -21.18
C LEU A 236 -11.29 -1.86 -22.41
N ASN A 237 -11.08 -1.05 -23.44
CA ASN A 237 -11.91 -0.99 -24.66
C ASN A 237 -13.41 -0.77 -24.38
N ASP A 238 -13.74 -0.04 -23.32
CA ASP A 238 -15.10 0.29 -22.93
C ASP A 238 -15.46 1.71 -23.40
N VAL A 239 -16.27 1.79 -24.46
CA VAL A 239 -16.63 3.05 -25.12
C VAL A 239 -17.49 3.94 -24.21
N GLU A 240 -18.39 3.35 -23.43
CA GLU A 240 -19.27 4.09 -22.52
C GLU A 240 -18.45 4.74 -21.40
N LEU A 241 -17.46 4.03 -20.85
CA LEU A 241 -16.53 4.58 -19.86
C LEU A 241 -15.72 5.74 -20.42
N VAL A 242 -15.24 5.61 -21.66
CA VAL A 242 -14.50 6.65 -22.36
C VAL A 242 -15.35 7.93 -22.53
N GLU A 243 -16.58 7.79 -23.00
CA GLU A 243 -17.51 8.91 -23.18
C GLU A 243 -17.83 9.60 -21.84
N ASN A 244 -18.07 8.81 -20.79
CA ASN A 244 -18.32 9.32 -19.45
C ASN A 244 -17.14 10.13 -18.90
N ILE A 245 -15.90 9.66 -19.10
CA ILE A 245 -14.69 10.38 -18.66
C ILE A 245 -14.52 11.68 -19.44
N PHE A 246 -14.74 11.64 -20.76
CA PHE A 246 -14.63 12.81 -21.62
C PHE A 246 -15.63 13.90 -21.23
N THR A 247 -16.89 13.52 -21.01
CA THR A 247 -17.99 14.42 -20.61
C THR A 247 -17.84 14.94 -19.17
N SER A 248 -17.21 14.15 -18.28
CA SER A 248 -16.95 14.58 -16.90
C SER A 248 -15.91 15.71 -16.79
N CYS A 249 -15.04 15.85 -17.79
CA CYS A 249 -14.03 16.90 -17.81
C CYS A 249 -14.66 18.24 -18.23
N LYS A 250 -14.48 19.29 -17.44
CA LYS A 250 -14.96 20.65 -17.76
C LYS A 250 -13.90 21.55 -18.37
N ASP A 251 -12.63 21.14 -18.33
CA ASP A 251 -11.51 21.94 -18.86
C ASP A 251 -11.29 21.63 -20.35
N ILE A 252 -11.55 22.63 -21.19
CA ILE A 252 -11.43 22.57 -22.64
C ILE A 252 -10.01 22.16 -23.08
N VAL A 253 -8.97 22.63 -22.38
CA VAL A 253 -7.59 22.29 -22.75
C VAL A 253 -7.32 20.81 -22.55
N ILE A 254 -7.78 20.26 -21.42
CA ILE A 254 -7.65 18.83 -21.11
C ILE A 254 -8.52 18.00 -22.04
N GLN A 255 -9.72 18.47 -22.41
CA GLN A 255 -10.55 17.82 -23.43
C GLN A 255 -9.87 17.78 -24.80
N LYS A 256 -9.21 18.86 -25.23
CA LYS A 256 -8.42 18.88 -26.47
C LYS A 256 -7.24 17.89 -26.39
N GLU A 257 -6.53 17.81 -25.27
CA GLU A 257 -5.48 16.79 -25.05
C GLU A 257 -6.02 15.36 -25.15
N MET A 258 -7.19 15.09 -24.55
CA MET A 258 -7.87 13.81 -24.64
C MET A 258 -8.34 13.49 -26.07
N ALA A 259 -8.85 14.48 -26.80
CA ALA A 259 -9.24 14.34 -28.20
C ALA A 259 -8.06 13.95 -29.10
N PHE A 260 -6.87 14.52 -28.88
CA PHE A 260 -5.66 14.08 -29.58
C PHE A 260 -5.28 12.63 -29.26
N MET A 261 -5.47 12.18 -28.02
CA MET A 261 -5.22 10.77 -27.65
C MET A 261 -6.22 9.83 -28.34
N LEU A 262 -7.50 10.19 -28.38
CA LEU A 262 -8.55 9.44 -29.07
C LEU A 262 -8.32 9.37 -30.57
N GLY A 263 -7.99 10.50 -31.20
CA GLY A 263 -7.65 10.56 -32.61
C GLY A 263 -6.48 9.65 -32.95
N ARG A 264 -5.42 9.63 -32.13
CA ARG A 264 -4.29 8.70 -32.33
C ARG A 264 -4.71 7.23 -32.20
N HIS A 265 -5.63 6.92 -31.29
CA HIS A 265 -6.15 5.57 -31.09
C HIS A 265 -7.17 5.16 -32.19
N GLY A 266 -7.59 6.10 -33.04
CA GLY A 266 -8.62 5.86 -34.06
C GLY A 266 -10.02 5.66 -33.48
N MET A 267 -10.25 6.10 -32.25
CA MET A 267 -11.56 6.04 -31.58
C MET A 267 -12.28 7.36 -31.81
N PHE A 268 -13.44 7.30 -32.46
CA PHE A 268 -14.30 8.46 -32.66
C PHE A 268 -15.48 8.39 -31.68
N LEU A 269 -15.71 9.47 -30.95
CA LEU A 269 -16.86 9.61 -30.06
C LEU A 269 -17.87 10.53 -30.74
N GLU A 270 -19.13 10.11 -30.78
CA GLU A 270 -20.23 10.99 -31.13
C GLU A 270 -20.53 11.88 -29.92
N LEU A 271 -19.88 13.05 -29.87
CA LEU A 271 -20.15 14.05 -28.85
C LEU A 271 -21.53 14.68 -29.12
N ASN A 272 -22.22 15.13 -28.07
CA ASN A 272 -23.39 15.98 -28.23
C ASN A 272 -22.98 17.37 -28.75
N GLU A 273 -23.79 17.97 -29.61
CA GLU A 273 -23.56 19.30 -30.19
C GLU A 273 -23.53 20.43 -29.14
N ASP A 274 -24.02 20.17 -27.92
CA ASP A 274 -24.05 21.11 -26.79
C ASP A 274 -22.69 21.29 -26.09
N VAL A 275 -21.65 20.56 -26.50
CA VAL A 275 -20.30 20.66 -25.91
C VAL A 275 -19.57 21.90 -26.45
N GLU A 276 -19.01 22.71 -25.55
CA GLU A 276 -18.17 23.85 -25.94
C GLU A 276 -17.00 23.40 -26.82
N ASP A 277 -16.69 24.14 -27.89
CA ASP A 277 -15.67 23.78 -28.90
C ASP A 277 -15.90 22.42 -29.61
N TYR A 278 -17.16 21.97 -29.78
CA TYR A 278 -17.52 20.72 -30.47
C TYR A 278 -16.83 20.54 -31.84
N GLU A 279 -16.84 21.58 -32.69
CA GLU A 279 -16.25 21.51 -34.03
C GLU A 279 -14.73 21.28 -33.97
N ASP A 280 -14.03 22.03 -33.12
CA ASP A 280 -12.59 21.88 -32.87
C ASP A 280 -12.26 20.46 -32.35
N LEU A 281 -13.03 19.96 -31.38
CA LEU A 281 -12.82 18.64 -30.78
C LEU A 281 -13.03 17.53 -31.82
N THR A 282 -14.06 17.64 -32.64
CA THR A 282 -14.37 16.70 -33.72
C THR A 282 -13.30 16.70 -34.80
N GLU A 283 -12.80 17.88 -35.17
CA GLU A 283 -11.70 18.03 -36.14
C GLU A 283 -10.39 17.41 -35.60
N ILE A 284 -10.09 17.62 -34.31
CA ILE A 284 -8.93 17.04 -33.63
C ILE A 284 -9.04 15.52 -33.57
N MET A 285 -10.19 14.96 -33.15
CA MET A 285 -10.41 13.51 -33.10
C MET A 285 -10.28 12.87 -34.48
N SER A 286 -10.69 13.58 -35.53
CA SER A 286 -10.60 13.13 -36.92
C SER A 286 -9.18 13.24 -37.52
N ASN A 287 -8.20 13.72 -36.74
CA ASN A 287 -6.81 13.93 -37.16
C ASN A 287 -6.62 14.77 -38.43
N VAL A 288 -7.57 15.64 -38.78
CA VAL A 288 -7.56 16.39 -40.06
C VAL A 288 -6.31 17.26 -40.18
N GLN A 289 -5.91 17.92 -39.10
CA GLN A 289 -4.77 18.84 -39.07
C GLN A 289 -3.41 18.16 -38.81
N LEU A 290 -3.35 16.83 -38.69
CA LEU A 290 -2.15 16.10 -38.29
C LEU A 290 -0.94 16.37 -39.21
N ASN A 291 -1.16 16.40 -40.53
CA ASN A 291 -0.10 16.73 -41.50
C ASN A 291 0.45 18.15 -41.33
N SER A 292 -0.43 19.11 -41.06
CA SER A 292 -0.04 20.52 -40.86
C SER A 292 0.76 20.70 -39.57
N ASN A 293 0.34 20.05 -38.48
CA ASN A 293 1.01 20.05 -37.20
C ASN A 293 2.39 19.37 -37.28
N PHE A 294 2.49 18.24 -37.99
CA PHE A 294 3.76 17.55 -38.21
C PHE A 294 4.75 18.40 -39.02
N LEU A 295 4.28 19.08 -40.08
CA LEU A 295 5.11 20.00 -40.86
C LEU A 295 5.57 21.21 -40.03
N ALA A 296 4.70 21.77 -39.18
CA ALA A 296 5.05 22.85 -38.28
C ALA A 296 6.11 22.41 -37.25
N LEU A 297 5.92 21.24 -36.62
CA LEU A 297 6.87 20.66 -35.68
C LEU A 297 8.22 20.40 -36.36
N ALA A 298 8.24 19.78 -37.54
CA ALA A 298 9.46 19.54 -38.30
C ALA A 298 10.21 20.83 -38.67
N ARG A 299 9.48 21.92 -38.96
CA ARG A 299 10.09 23.24 -39.20
C ARG A 299 10.74 23.80 -37.94
N GLU A 300 10.10 23.68 -36.77
CA GLU A 300 10.64 24.18 -35.50
C GLU A 300 11.81 23.34 -34.97
N VAL A 301 11.76 22.00 -35.10
CA VAL A 301 12.88 21.11 -34.76
C VAL A 301 14.09 21.39 -35.66
N ARG A 302 13.87 21.57 -36.98
CA ARG A 302 14.94 21.92 -37.93
C ARG A 302 15.57 23.28 -37.68
N ARG A 303 14.84 24.21 -37.05
CA ARG A 303 15.34 25.53 -36.64
C ARG A 303 16.20 25.49 -35.35
N GLY A 304 16.43 24.31 -34.76
CA GLY A 304 17.31 24.15 -33.60
C GLY A 304 16.76 24.74 -32.29
N ARG A 305 15.47 25.10 -32.23
CA ARG A 305 14.85 25.73 -31.05
C ARG A 305 14.31 24.71 -30.03
N VAL A 306 15.03 23.61 -29.80
CA VAL A 306 14.60 22.61 -28.81
C VAL A 306 14.78 23.14 -27.37
N GLU A 307 15.66 24.12 -27.14
CA GLU A 307 15.88 24.72 -25.81
C GLU A 307 14.78 25.71 -25.35
N ILE A 308 13.86 26.15 -26.22
CA ILE A 308 13.01 27.31 -25.91
C ILE A 308 11.64 26.93 -25.29
N LEU A 309 11.19 25.66 -25.36
CA LEU A 309 9.88 25.31 -24.79
C LEU A 309 9.89 25.05 -23.27
N VAL A 310 11.04 24.67 -22.69
CA VAL A 310 11.17 24.61 -21.22
C VAL A 310 11.39 26.01 -20.63
N CYS A 311 12.09 26.91 -21.34
CA CYS A 311 12.38 28.26 -20.87
C CYS A 311 11.21 29.25 -20.93
N LYS A 312 10.26 29.14 -21.88
CA LYS A 312 9.14 30.09 -21.95
C LYS A 312 8.16 30.01 -20.77
N ARG A 313 8.09 28.87 -20.06
CA ARG A 313 7.32 28.76 -18.80
C ARG A 313 8.11 29.26 -17.58
N ALA A 314 9.46 29.20 -17.63
CA ALA A 314 10.34 29.72 -16.58
C ALA A 314 10.47 31.25 -16.63
N GLU A 315 10.60 31.86 -17.81
CA GLU A 315 10.68 33.32 -17.96
C GLU A 315 9.38 34.02 -17.55
N ASN A 316 8.22 33.45 -17.88
CA ASN A 316 6.92 34.02 -17.47
C ASN A 316 6.61 33.87 -15.97
N LYS A 317 7.21 32.89 -15.27
CA LYS A 317 7.10 32.78 -13.80
C LYS A 317 8.10 33.70 -13.07
N MET A 318 9.32 33.87 -13.59
CA MET A 318 10.28 34.81 -13.01
C MET A 318 9.85 36.28 -13.16
N ASN A 319 9.20 36.65 -14.26
CA ASN A 319 8.68 38.02 -14.45
C ASN A 319 7.43 38.36 -13.62
N LYS A 320 6.64 37.36 -13.20
CA LYS A 320 5.50 37.60 -12.29
C LYS A 320 5.96 37.75 -10.83
N ASN A 321 7.00 37.02 -10.41
CA ASN A 321 7.53 37.14 -9.05
C ASN A 321 8.35 38.43 -8.82
N SER A 322 8.92 39.04 -9.87
CA SER A 322 9.61 40.33 -9.77
C SER A 322 8.67 41.55 -9.75
N MET A 323 7.43 41.41 -10.22
CA MET A 323 6.41 42.48 -10.19
C MET A 323 5.53 42.47 -8.92
N GLY A 324 5.65 41.47 -8.05
CA GLY A 324 4.89 41.37 -6.79
C GLY A 324 5.65 41.76 -5.52
N MET A 325 6.86 42.31 -5.64
CA MET A 325 7.74 42.67 -4.49
C MET A 325 8.17 44.15 -4.49
N ARG A 326 7.28 45.06 -4.92
CA ARG A 326 7.41 46.50 -4.66
C ARG A 326 6.15 47.07 -4.06
#